data_AF-A0A1S6PSW5-F1
#
_entry.id   AF-A0A1S6PSW5-F1
#
_cell.length_a   1.000
_cell.length_b   1.000
_cell.length_c   1.000
_cell.angle_alpha   90.00
_cell.angle_beta   90.00
_cell.angle_gamma   90.00
#
_symmetry.space_group_name_H-M   'P 1'
#
loop_
_entity.id
_entity.type
_entity.pdbx_description
1 polymer ?
#
loop_
_entity_poly.entity_id
_entity_poly.type
_entity_poly.pdbx_seq_one_letter_code
_entity_poly.pdbx_strand_id
1 'polypeptide(L)'
;FLADVTEPLLVEVDQIYHLACPASPIFYKYNPVKTIKTNVIGTLNMLGLAKRVGARILLTSTSEVYGDPLVHPQDESYWGNVNPI
;
A
#
# COMPACT_ATOMS: atom_id res chain seq x y z
N PHE A 1 10.82 7.33 13.52
CA PHE A 1 9.79 7.83 12.57
C PHE A 1 8.79 8.68 13.33
N LEU A 2 8.28 9.73 12.71
CA LEU A 2 7.39 10.73 13.35
C LEU A 2 6.00 10.17 13.72
N ALA A 3 5.52 9.14 13.03
CA ALA A 3 4.25 8.47 13.31
C ALA A 3 4.21 7.06 12.67
N ASP A 4 3.34 6.19 13.17
CA ASP A 4 2.91 4.95 12.50
C ASP A 4 1.65 5.25 11.68
N VAL A 5 1.61 4.81 10.41
CA VAL A 5 0.47 5.04 9.52
C VAL A 5 -0.80 4.33 10.00
N THR A 6 -0.69 3.28 10.83
CA THR A 6 -1.87 2.62 11.41
C THR A 6 -2.64 3.51 12.37
N GLU A 7 -2.03 4.60 12.85
CA GLU A 7 -2.69 5.62 13.67
C GLU A 7 -3.08 6.83 12.82
N PRO A 8 -4.19 7.52 13.14
CA PRO A 8 -4.58 8.74 12.43
C PRO A 8 -3.52 9.84 12.52
N LEU A 9 -3.30 10.56 11.41
CA LEU A 9 -2.39 11.69 11.34
C LEU A 9 -3.15 12.97 10.95
N LEU A 10 -2.94 14.05 11.71
CA LEU A 10 -3.56 15.35 11.49
C LEU A 10 -2.48 16.37 11.12
N VAL A 11 -2.19 16.48 9.82
CA VAL A 11 -1.25 17.44 9.25
C VAL A 11 -1.84 18.09 8.01
N GLU A 12 -1.40 19.30 7.67
CA GLU A 12 -1.79 19.99 6.45
C GLU A 12 -0.70 19.81 5.40
N VAL A 13 -1.04 19.20 4.26
CA VAL A 13 -0.11 18.87 3.17
C VAL A 13 -0.83 18.93 1.83
N ASP A 14 -0.10 19.21 0.75
CA ASP A 14 -0.65 19.19 -0.62
C ASP A 14 -0.47 17.83 -1.32
N GLN A 15 0.54 17.06 -0.90
CA GLN A 15 0.92 15.79 -1.52
C GLN A 15 1.30 14.74 -0.48
N ILE A 16 0.87 13.50 -0.72
CA ILE A 16 1.19 12.32 0.11
C ILE A 16 1.86 11.27 -0.78
N TYR A 17 3.08 10.88 -0.42
CA TYR A 17 3.81 9.76 -1.03
C TYR A 17 3.77 8.58 -0.08
N HIS A 18 2.81 7.66 -0.29
CA HIS A 18 2.55 6.55 0.62
C HIS A 18 3.39 5.32 0.24
N LEU A 19 4.58 5.23 0.84
CA LEU A 19 5.57 4.15 0.66
C LEU A 19 5.63 3.19 1.88
N ALA A 20 4.76 3.38 2.87
CA ALA A 20 4.86 2.66 4.13
C ALA A 20 4.32 1.22 3.99
N CYS A 21 5.21 0.28 3.70
CA CYS A 21 4.96 -1.17 3.72
C CYS A 21 6.30 -1.93 3.82
N PRO A 22 6.41 -3.05 4.56
CA PRO A 22 7.59 -3.91 4.48
C PRO A 22 7.69 -4.54 3.08
N ALA A 23 8.68 -4.13 2.28
CA ALA A 23 8.78 -4.58 0.87
C ALA A 23 9.51 -5.93 0.68
N SER A 24 10.41 -6.31 1.59
CA SER A 24 11.18 -7.56 1.44
C SER A 24 10.38 -8.77 1.94
N PRO A 25 10.42 -9.90 1.20
CA PRO A 25 9.75 -11.15 1.60
C PRO A 25 10.06 -11.63 3.00
N ILE A 26 11.29 -11.40 3.47
CA ILE A 26 11.68 -11.80 4.82
C ILE A 26 10.89 -10.98 5.85
N PHE A 27 10.78 -9.67 5.64
CA PHE A 27 10.17 -8.77 6.62
C PHE A 27 8.63 -8.81 6.60
N TYR A 28 8.00 -8.90 5.42
CA TYR A 28 6.54 -8.98 5.38
C TYR A 28 6.00 -10.34 5.84
N LYS A 29 6.78 -11.43 5.69
CA LYS A 29 6.42 -12.77 6.20
C LYS A 29 6.68 -12.94 7.69
N TYR A 30 7.65 -12.20 8.26
CA TYR A 30 7.97 -12.28 9.68
C TYR A 30 6.79 -11.87 10.59
N ASN A 31 6.07 -10.81 10.21
CA ASN A 31 4.88 -10.36 10.95
C ASN A 31 3.74 -10.03 9.98
N PRO A 32 3.00 -11.05 9.50
CA PRO A 32 1.97 -10.87 8.49
C PRO A 32 0.80 -10.01 9.01
N VAL A 33 0.50 -10.06 10.31
CA VAL A 33 -0.53 -9.22 10.93
C VAL A 33 -0.15 -7.75 10.82
N LYS A 34 1.09 -7.39 11.13
CA LYS A 34 1.57 -6.02 10.99
C LYS A 34 1.57 -5.57 9.53
N THR A 35 2.03 -6.43 8.61
CA THR A 35 1.97 -6.17 7.16
C THR A 35 0.56 -5.81 6.72
N ILE A 36 -0.44 -6.62 7.08
CA ILE A 36 -1.84 -6.37 6.71
C ILE A 36 -2.35 -5.07 7.35
N LYS A 37 -2.08 -4.83 8.63
CA LYS A 37 -2.51 -3.59 9.30
C LYS A 37 -1.92 -2.35 8.62
N THR A 38 -0.63 -2.36 8.32
CA THR A 38 0.03 -1.24 7.64
C THR A 38 -0.55 -1.01 6.24
N ASN A 39 -0.78 -2.07 5.44
CA ASN A 39 -1.34 -1.94 4.10
C ASN A 39 -2.81 -1.52 4.09
N VAL A 40 -3.64 -2.03 5.01
CA VAL A 40 -5.09 -1.76 5.01
C VAL A 40 -5.41 -0.51 5.83
N ILE A 41 -5.11 -0.55 7.14
CA ILE A 41 -5.44 0.54 8.07
C ILE A 41 -4.61 1.78 7.71
N GLY A 42 -3.32 1.59 7.43
CA GLY A 42 -2.44 2.70 7.05
C GLY A 42 -2.91 3.41 5.79
N THR A 43 -3.29 2.67 4.76
CA THR A 43 -3.82 3.25 3.52
C THR A 43 -5.16 3.94 3.75
N LEU A 44 -6.05 3.37 4.57
CA LEU A 44 -7.31 4.04 4.94
C LEU A 44 -7.07 5.38 5.64
N ASN A 45 -6.12 5.44 6.57
CA ASN A 45 -5.77 6.68 7.25
C ASN A 45 -5.18 7.73 6.29
N MET A 46 -4.29 7.32 5.38
CA MET A 46 -3.70 8.24 4.41
C MET A 46 -4.71 8.74 3.38
N LEU A 47 -5.65 7.90 2.94
CA LEU A 47 -6.77 8.31 2.09
C LEU A 47 -7.73 9.25 2.83
N GLY A 48 -8.00 8.99 4.10
CA GLY A 48 -8.80 9.87 4.96
C GLY A 48 -8.15 11.24 5.14
N LEU A 49 -6.84 11.27 5.36
CA LEU A 49 -6.05 12.50 5.40
C LEU A 49 -6.12 13.24 4.06
N ALA A 50 -5.86 12.56 2.94
CA ALA A 50 -5.90 13.14 1.59
C ALA A 50 -7.26 13.79 1.30
N LYS A 51 -8.35 13.10 1.63
CA LYS A 51 -9.72 13.61 1.49
C LYS A 51 -9.97 14.84 2.35
N ARG A 52 -9.48 14.84 3.60
CA ARG A 52 -9.69 15.94 4.56
C ARG A 52 -9.02 17.24 4.12
N VAL A 53 -7.80 17.16 3.59
CA VAL A 53 -6.98 18.34 3.26
C VAL A 53 -6.97 18.65 1.75
N GLY A 54 -7.61 17.83 0.92
CA GLY A 54 -7.61 17.98 -0.54
C GLY A 54 -6.27 17.61 -1.19
N ALA A 55 -5.44 16.79 -0.54
CA ALA A 55 -4.13 16.41 -1.05
C ALA A 55 -4.22 15.38 -2.19
N ARG A 56 -3.25 15.45 -3.11
CA ARG A 56 -2.97 14.36 -4.05
C ARG A 56 -2.19 13.26 -3.34
N ILE A 57 -2.55 12.00 -3.59
CA ILE A 57 -1.84 10.83 -3.03
C ILE A 57 -1.26 9.96 -4.14
N LEU A 58 -0.02 9.53 -3.95
CA LEU A 58 0.64 8.47 -4.71
C LEU A 58 0.75 7.23 -3.82
N LEU A 59 0.15 6.12 -4.24
CA LEU A 59 0.32 4.82 -3.62
C LEU A 59 1.38 4.03 -4.40
N THR A 60 2.43 3.56 -3.73
CA THR A 60 3.41 2.67 -4.36
C THR A 60 2.94 1.22 -4.27
N SER A 61 2.19 0.80 -5.29
CA SER A 61 1.84 -0.61 -5.49
C SER A 61 3.08 -1.43 -5.90
N THR A 62 2.91 -2.73 -6.13
CA THR A 62 3.98 -3.66 -6.51
C THR A 62 3.50 -4.59 -7.62
N SER A 63 4.42 -5.13 -8.43
CA SER A 63 4.12 -6.17 -9.43
C SER A 63 3.55 -7.45 -8.82
N GLU A 64 3.71 -7.67 -7.51
CA GLU A 64 3.14 -8.82 -6.79
C GLU A 64 1.61 -8.89 -6.91
N VAL A 65 0.92 -7.79 -7.24
CA VAL A 65 -0.53 -7.81 -7.52
C VAL A 65 -0.89 -8.70 -8.71
N TYR A 66 0.08 -8.97 -9.61
CA TYR A 66 -0.12 -9.85 -10.76
C TYR A 66 0.09 -11.34 -10.45
N GLY A 67 0.61 -11.70 -9.27
CA GLY A 67 0.83 -13.10 -8.87
C GLY A 67 1.86 -13.83 -9.74
N ASP A 68 1.48 -14.99 -10.28
CA ASP A 68 2.31 -15.81 -11.19
C ASP A 68 1.84 -15.61 -12.66
N PRO A 69 2.24 -14.53 -13.34
CA PRO A 69 1.58 -14.05 -14.55
C PRO A 69 1.69 -15.03 -15.72
N LEU A 70 0.59 -15.18 -16.46
CA LEU A 70 0.53 -16.00 -17.68
C LEU A 70 0.86 -15.21 -18.96
N VAL A 71 1.11 -13.90 -18.84
CA VAL A 71 1.35 -12.98 -19.97
C VAL A 71 2.67 -12.22 -19.77
N HIS A 72 3.31 -11.83 -20.87
CA HIS A 72 4.51 -11.00 -20.87
C HIS A 72 4.55 -10.05 -22.08
N PRO A 73 4.75 -8.72 -21.89
CA PRO A 73 4.82 -8.02 -20.59
C PRO A 73 3.45 -7.99 -19.86
N GLN A 74 3.46 -7.61 -18.57
CA GLN A 74 2.23 -7.40 -17.80
C GLN A 74 1.84 -5.93 -17.88
N ASP A 75 0.78 -5.63 -18.63
CA ASP A 75 0.18 -4.29 -18.65
C ASP A 75 -0.81 -4.10 -17.49
N GLU A 76 -1.16 -2.86 -17.20
CA GLU A 76 -2.02 -2.50 -16.06
C GLU A 76 -3.48 -2.95 -16.19
N SER A 77 -3.91 -3.39 -17.38
CA SER A 77 -5.23 -4.02 -17.56
C SER A 77 -5.24 -5.51 -17.21
N TYR A 78 -4.06 -6.12 -17.04
CA TYR A 78 -3.94 -7.51 -16.60
C TYR A 78 -4.40 -7.68 -15.16
N TRP A 79 -5.39 -8.55 -14.95
CA TRP A 79 -5.98 -8.78 -13.62
C TRP A 79 -5.07 -9.52 -12.64
N GLY A 80 -4.03 -10.20 -13.14
CA GLY A 80 -3.19 -11.08 -12.35
C GLY A 80 -3.64 -12.54 -12.36
N ASN A 81 -2.69 -13.42 -12.07
CA ASN A 81 -2.90 -14.83 -11.79
C ASN A 81 -2.52 -15.09 -10.32
N VAL A 82 -3.38 -14.59 -9.43
CA VAL A 82 -3.28 -14.80 -7.98
C VAL A 82 -4.15 -15.99 -7.61
N ASN A 83 -3.54 -17.09 -7.12
CA ASN A 83 -4.32 -18.23 -6.64
C ASN A 83 -5.00 -17.88 -5.30
N PRO A 84 -6.34 -17.80 -5.22
CA PRO A 84 -7.03 -17.46 -3.98
C PRO A 84 -7.35 -18.68 -3.10
N ILE A 85 -6.93 -19.90 -3.49
CA ILE A 85 -7.28 -21.18 -2.85
C ILE A 85 -6.04 -22.04 -2.57
#